data_AF-A0A6G7A0S2-F1
#
_entry.id   AF-A0A6G7A0S2-F1
#
_cell.length_a   1.000
_cell.length_b   1.000
_cell.length_c   1.000
_cell.angle_alpha   90.00
_cell.angle_beta   90.00
_cell.angle_gamma   90.00
#
_symmetry.space_group_name_H-M   'P 1'
#
loop_
_entity.id
_entity.type
_entity.pdbx_description
1 polymer ?
#
loop_
_entity_poly.entity_id
_entity_poly.type
_entity_poly.pdbx_seq_one_letter_code
_entity_poly.pdbx_strand_id
1 'polypeptide(L)'
;MSVFERWWNHPEAAKAAASSGQVVHWPLKRRCSDDFLAPVLLEAERGISALGSDTCCVLDEFRRDETPHYLWAIVGPSGSSVKVHQDMFGTASWNVLLSGSKQWTFWAKHKSPSTDAPCMSFEQRSGQIVWIPEDWWHCVTYHEPSLCISKNLVLRRTLSSVRMRVGETKSALSRHLAAVATLNLCEIGPHAVD
;
A
#
# COMPACT_ATOMS: atom_id res chain seq x y z
N MET A 1 -25.40 -2.87 -7.77
CA MET A 1 -24.27 -2.21 -8.44
C MET A 1 -23.04 -2.28 -7.54
N SER A 2 -21.99 -2.95 -8.01
CA SER A 2 -20.73 -3.12 -7.26
C SER A 2 -20.05 -1.76 -7.04
N VAL A 3 -19.15 -1.67 -6.06
CA VAL A 3 -18.30 -0.49 -5.88
C VAL A 3 -17.48 -0.19 -7.15
N PHE A 4 -17.12 -1.23 -7.90
CA PHE A 4 -16.42 -1.13 -9.18
C PHE A 4 -17.30 -0.55 -10.31
N GLU A 5 -18.57 -0.92 -10.36
CA GLU A 5 -19.52 -0.31 -11.30
C GLU A 5 -19.80 1.15 -10.93
N ARG A 6 -19.86 1.51 -9.65
CA ARG A 6 -19.95 2.92 -9.23
C ARG A 6 -18.70 3.72 -9.61
N TRP A 7 -17.52 3.09 -9.61
CA TRP A 7 -16.25 3.68 -10.06
C TRP A 7 -16.25 3.97 -11.56
N TRP A 8 -16.75 3.04 -12.39
CA TRP A 8 -16.94 3.28 -13.83
C TRP A 8 -18.02 4.33 -14.12
N ASN A 9 -19.04 4.41 -13.28
CA ASN A 9 -20.17 5.34 -13.45
C ASN A 9 -19.93 6.76 -12.89
N HIS A 10 -18.80 7.01 -12.20
CA HIS A 10 -18.29 8.37 -11.91
C HIS A 10 -16.95 8.62 -12.62
N PRO A 11 -16.93 8.52 -13.96
CA PRO A 11 -15.70 8.52 -14.73
C PRO A 11 -15.01 9.89 -14.74
N GLU A 12 -15.65 10.98 -14.33
CA GLU A 12 -15.10 12.33 -14.48
C GLU A 12 -13.83 12.57 -13.65
N ALA A 13 -13.69 12.05 -12.42
CA ALA A 13 -12.46 12.25 -11.64
C ALA A 13 -11.30 11.37 -12.13
N ALA A 14 -11.59 10.12 -12.52
CA ALA A 14 -10.60 9.21 -13.09
C ALA A 14 -10.22 9.62 -14.53
N LYS A 15 -11.17 10.09 -15.34
CA LYS A 15 -10.94 10.69 -16.66
C LYS A 15 -10.24 12.03 -16.54
N ALA A 16 -10.61 12.90 -15.59
CA ALA A 16 -9.90 14.16 -15.36
C ALA A 16 -8.48 13.90 -14.85
N ALA A 17 -8.23 12.87 -14.05
CA ALA A 17 -6.88 12.43 -13.65
C ALA A 17 -6.08 11.86 -14.83
N ALA A 18 -6.70 10.96 -15.61
CA ALA A 18 -6.14 10.43 -16.84
C ALA A 18 -5.84 11.54 -17.86
N SER A 19 -6.65 12.61 -17.86
CA SER A 19 -6.53 13.77 -18.75
C SER A 19 -5.65 14.89 -18.18
N SER A 20 -5.43 14.95 -16.87
CA SER A 20 -4.59 15.98 -16.20
C SER A 20 -3.10 15.65 -16.27
N GLY A 21 -2.75 14.42 -16.64
CA GLY A 21 -1.36 13.95 -16.66
C GLY A 21 -0.77 13.72 -15.27
N GLN A 22 -1.58 13.74 -14.20
CA GLN A 22 -1.13 13.55 -12.82
C GLN A 22 -1.52 12.19 -12.26
N VAL A 23 -0.67 11.67 -11.38
CA VAL A 23 -0.94 10.44 -10.62
C VAL A 23 -1.93 10.74 -9.50
N VAL A 24 -2.99 9.94 -9.38
CA VAL A 24 -4.03 10.12 -8.35
C VAL A 24 -4.09 8.91 -7.43
N HIS A 25 -4.11 9.17 -6.12
CA HIS A 25 -4.24 8.17 -5.07
C HIS A 25 -5.63 8.30 -4.43
N TRP A 26 -6.48 7.29 -4.60
CA TRP A 26 -7.84 7.29 -4.07
C TRP A 26 -7.98 6.30 -2.90
N PRO A 27 -8.35 6.75 -1.70
CA PRO A 27 -8.48 5.87 -0.55
C PRO A 27 -9.68 4.92 -0.71
N LEU A 28 -9.44 3.62 -0.52
CA LEU A 28 -10.45 2.57 -0.57
C LEU A 28 -10.92 2.23 0.84
N LYS A 29 -12.24 2.16 1.04
CA LYS A 29 -12.84 1.68 2.30
C LYS A 29 -13.26 0.22 2.11
N ARG A 30 -12.73 -0.69 2.92
CA ARG A 30 -13.12 -2.12 2.89
C ARG A 30 -14.55 -2.24 3.45
N ARG A 31 -15.57 -2.36 2.59
CA ARG A 31 -16.93 -2.76 3.02
C ARG A 31 -17.14 -4.23 2.68
N CYS A 32 -17.58 -5.03 3.65
CA CYS A 32 -17.74 -6.47 3.49
C CYS A 32 -19.08 -6.82 2.83
N SER A 33 -19.04 -7.49 1.66
CA SER A 33 -19.83 -8.68 1.26
C SER A 33 -19.88 -8.86 -0.28
N ASP A 34 -19.72 -7.80 -1.07
CA ASP A 34 -19.80 -7.82 -2.55
C ASP A 34 -18.58 -7.12 -3.22
N ASP A 35 -17.39 -7.25 -2.63
CA ASP A 35 -16.24 -6.47 -3.07
C ASP A 35 -15.47 -7.17 -4.21
N PHE A 36 -15.59 -6.63 -5.42
CA PHE A 36 -14.81 -7.04 -6.60
C PHE A 36 -13.29 -7.03 -6.33
N LEU A 37 -12.82 -6.24 -5.36
CA LEU A 37 -11.42 -6.20 -4.98
C LEU A 37 -10.99 -7.36 -4.08
N ALA A 38 -11.93 -8.07 -3.43
CA ALA A 38 -11.61 -9.12 -2.47
C ALA A 38 -10.67 -10.21 -3.04
N PRO A 39 -10.85 -10.72 -4.27
CA PRO A 39 -9.93 -11.69 -4.86
C PRO A 39 -8.51 -11.12 -5.05
N VAL A 40 -8.40 -9.88 -5.55
CA VAL A 40 -7.12 -9.19 -5.74
C VAL A 40 -6.39 -8.99 -4.40
N LEU A 41 -7.12 -8.53 -3.38
CA LEU A 41 -6.55 -8.32 -2.05
C LEU A 41 -6.10 -9.64 -1.43
N LEU A 42 -6.91 -10.70 -1.56
CA LEU A 42 -6.58 -12.02 -1.03
C LEU A 42 -5.34 -12.60 -1.72
N GLU A 43 -5.24 -12.49 -3.04
CA GLU A 43 -4.08 -12.94 -3.80
C GLU A 43 -2.83 -12.15 -3.41
N ALA A 44 -2.94 -10.83 -3.26
CA ALA A 44 -1.85 -9.99 -2.79
C ALA A 44 -1.38 -10.39 -1.38
N GLU A 45 -2.31 -10.49 -0.44
CA GLU A 45 -2.05 -10.87 0.95
C GLU A 45 -1.43 -12.28 1.03
N ARG A 46 -1.87 -13.24 0.20
CA ARG A 46 -1.28 -14.58 0.10
C ARG A 46 0.13 -14.56 -0.46
N GLY A 47 0.36 -13.88 -1.59
CA GLY A 47 1.67 -13.79 -2.23
C GLY A 47 2.71 -13.15 -1.31
N ILE A 48 2.29 -12.14 -0.55
CA ILE A 48 3.15 -11.45 0.43
C ILE A 48 3.43 -12.33 1.64
N SER A 49 2.42 -13.02 2.17
CA SER A 49 2.61 -13.94 3.31
C SER A 49 3.57 -15.09 2.97
N ALA A 50 3.64 -15.48 1.69
CA ALA A 50 4.60 -16.46 1.21
C ALA A 50 6.06 -15.96 1.23
N LEU A 51 6.32 -14.65 1.35
CA LEU A 51 7.66 -14.08 1.44
C LEU A 51 8.29 -14.25 2.84
N GLY A 52 7.49 -14.61 3.86
CA GLY A 52 7.97 -14.88 5.22
C GLY A 52 6.96 -14.51 6.32
N SER A 53 7.26 -14.92 7.55
CA SER A 53 6.33 -14.86 8.69
C SER A 53 6.06 -13.47 9.28
N ASP A 54 6.75 -12.41 8.83
CA ASP A 54 6.65 -11.06 9.43
C ASP A 54 6.14 -10.01 8.42
N THR A 55 5.23 -10.41 7.52
CA THR A 55 4.61 -9.49 6.54
C THR A 55 3.17 -9.12 6.89
N CYS A 56 2.64 -9.61 8.01
CA CYS A 56 1.30 -9.29 8.48
C CYS A 56 1.22 -7.84 8.98
N CYS A 57 0.25 -7.09 8.47
CA CYS A 57 -0.01 -5.74 8.97
C CYS A 57 -0.80 -5.82 10.28
N VAL A 58 -0.26 -5.23 11.35
CA VAL A 58 -0.91 -5.25 12.66
C VAL A 58 -2.24 -4.48 12.68
N LEU A 59 -2.47 -3.60 11.70
CA LEU A 59 -3.74 -2.89 11.55
C LEU A 59 -4.86 -3.80 11.02
N ASP A 60 -4.52 -4.95 10.43
CA ASP A 60 -5.52 -5.93 9.97
C ASP A 60 -6.06 -6.80 11.12
N GLU A 61 -5.40 -6.80 12.28
CA GLU A 61 -5.77 -7.60 13.46
C GLU A 61 -6.97 -7.01 14.25
N PHE A 62 -7.36 -5.74 14.00
CA PHE A 62 -8.51 -5.08 14.65
C PHE A 62 -9.75 -4.96 13.75
N ARG A 63 -10.94 -4.90 14.37
CA ARG A 63 -12.23 -4.83 13.65
C ARG A 63 -12.34 -3.59 12.75
N ARG A 64 -12.87 -3.84 11.56
CA ARG A 64 -12.66 -3.16 10.27
C ARG A 64 -13.38 -1.82 10.07
N ASP A 65 -14.15 -1.38 11.05
CA ASP A 65 -15.19 -0.37 10.82
C ASP A 65 -14.74 1.06 11.14
N GLU A 66 -13.65 1.23 11.90
CA GLU A 66 -13.12 2.54 12.34
C GLU A 66 -11.68 2.83 11.88
N THR A 67 -10.97 1.85 11.34
CA THR A 67 -9.60 2.02 10.87
C THR A 67 -9.57 2.63 9.46
N PRO A 68 -8.82 3.73 9.22
CA PRO A 68 -8.51 4.12 7.86
C PRO A 68 -7.74 2.96 7.21
N HIS A 69 -8.36 2.33 6.23
CA HIS A 69 -7.73 1.32 5.42
C HIS A 69 -6.66 2.04 4.61
N TYR A 70 -5.40 1.84 4.96
CA TYR A 70 -4.22 2.34 4.22
C TYR A 70 -4.11 1.61 2.89
N LEU A 71 -5.16 1.70 2.09
CA LEU A 71 -5.41 0.96 0.87
C LEU A 71 -5.87 1.98 -0.17
N TRP A 72 -5.23 1.98 -1.33
CA TRP A 72 -5.48 2.96 -2.37
C TRP A 72 -5.67 2.27 -3.72
N ALA A 73 -6.60 2.79 -4.50
CA ALA A 73 -6.56 2.68 -5.95
C ALA A 73 -5.71 3.82 -6.48
N ILE A 74 -4.70 3.51 -7.30
CA ILE A 74 -3.81 4.50 -7.88
C ILE A 74 -3.91 4.42 -9.40
N VAL A 75 -4.18 5.58 -10.00
CA VAL A 75 -4.23 5.76 -11.46
C VAL A 75 -3.09 6.67 -11.87
N GLY A 76 -2.25 6.18 -12.79
CA GLY A 76 -1.12 6.91 -13.34
C GLY A 76 -1.24 7.04 -14.87
N PRO A 77 -1.33 8.27 -15.42
CA PRO A 77 -1.26 8.48 -16.87
C PRO A 77 0.12 8.11 -17.42
N SER A 78 0.20 7.72 -18.71
CA SER A 78 1.50 7.51 -19.37
C SER A 78 2.34 8.79 -19.35
N GLY A 79 3.65 8.64 -19.12
CA GLY A 79 4.61 9.75 -19.03
C GLY A 79 4.61 10.48 -17.67
N SER A 80 3.66 10.17 -16.78
CA SER A 80 3.64 10.71 -15.42
C SER A 80 4.62 9.98 -14.51
N SER A 81 4.94 10.59 -13.36
CA SER A 81 5.81 9.97 -12.35
C SER A 81 5.41 10.34 -10.93
N VAL A 82 5.75 9.45 -10.00
CA VAL A 82 5.81 9.74 -8.57
C VAL A 82 7.27 10.01 -8.21
N LYS A 83 7.53 11.18 -7.63
CA LYS A 83 8.88 11.61 -7.24
C LYS A 83 9.49 10.65 -6.20
N VAL A 84 10.81 10.70 -6.07
CA VAL A 84 11.53 9.93 -5.05
C VAL A 84 11.00 10.28 -3.67
N HIS A 85 10.58 9.26 -2.92
CA HIS A 85 10.05 9.41 -1.56
C HIS A 85 10.24 8.11 -0.76
N GLN A 86 9.97 8.20 0.54
CA GLN A 86 9.71 7.05 1.41
C GLN A 86 8.23 7.06 1.77
N ASP A 87 7.68 5.89 2.07
CA ASP A 87 6.30 5.76 2.52
C ASP A 87 6.07 6.44 3.87
N MET A 88 4.83 6.89 4.08
CA MET A 88 4.42 7.61 5.29
C MET A 88 4.79 6.81 6.56
N PHE A 89 5.39 7.52 7.51
CA PHE A 89 5.80 6.99 8.82
C PHE A 89 6.77 5.79 8.76
N GLY A 90 7.42 5.52 7.62
CA GLY A 90 8.33 4.37 7.49
C GLY A 90 7.61 3.02 7.45
N THR A 91 6.37 3.02 6.96
CA THR A 91 5.64 1.78 6.74
C THR A 91 6.24 0.97 5.58
N ALA A 92 6.00 -0.34 5.55
CA ALA A 92 6.15 -1.12 4.32
C ALA A 92 4.95 -0.85 3.43
N SER A 93 5.03 -1.26 2.16
CA SER A 93 3.84 -1.38 1.33
C SER A 93 3.97 -2.49 0.31
N TRP A 94 2.83 -2.80 -0.30
CA TRP A 94 2.80 -3.55 -1.54
C TRP A 94 1.99 -2.81 -2.59
N ASN A 95 2.25 -3.15 -3.85
CA ASN A 95 1.58 -2.58 -5.00
C ASN A 95 1.30 -3.65 -6.06
N VAL A 96 0.03 -3.95 -6.33
CA VAL A 96 -0.42 -4.86 -7.40
C VAL A 96 -0.86 -4.06 -8.61
N LEU A 97 -0.21 -4.27 -9.75
CA LEU A 97 -0.57 -3.62 -11.01
C LEU A 97 -1.67 -4.43 -11.71
N LEU A 98 -2.84 -3.83 -11.91
CA LEU A 98 -3.98 -4.49 -12.56
C LEU A 98 -3.95 -4.31 -14.09
N SER A 99 -3.50 -3.15 -14.55
CA SER A 99 -3.37 -2.82 -15.97
C SER A 99 -2.26 -1.80 -16.18
N GLY A 100 -1.62 -1.84 -17.35
CA GLY A 100 -0.54 -0.95 -17.78
C GLY A 100 0.87 -1.47 -17.42
N SER A 101 1.83 -0.54 -17.41
CA SER A 101 3.25 -0.79 -17.13
C SER A 101 3.89 0.42 -16.46
N LYS A 102 4.77 0.15 -15.49
CA LYS A 102 5.52 1.20 -14.77
C LYS A 102 6.92 0.77 -14.38
N GLN A 103 7.87 1.69 -14.48
CA GLN A 103 9.25 1.51 -14.02
C GLN A 103 9.36 1.92 -12.56
N TRP A 104 9.94 1.03 -11.76
CA TRP A 104 10.35 1.31 -10.40
C TRP A 104 11.84 1.57 -10.32
N THR A 105 12.23 2.47 -9.43
CA THR A 105 13.63 2.63 -9.01
C THR A 105 13.70 2.74 -7.51
N PHE A 106 14.61 2.00 -6.89
CA PHE A 106 14.74 1.87 -5.44
C PHE A 106 16.15 2.22 -4.95
N TRP A 107 16.20 2.77 -3.74
CA TRP A 107 17.41 2.91 -2.93
C TRP A 107 17.14 2.35 -1.53
N ALA A 108 18.09 1.56 -1.02
CA ALA A 108 18.02 1.04 0.33
C ALA A 108 17.97 2.16 1.38
N LYS A 109 17.37 1.89 2.55
CA LYS A 109 17.12 2.89 3.61
C LYS A 109 18.33 3.74 4.06
N HIS A 110 19.55 3.23 3.91
CA HIS A 110 20.78 3.91 4.32
C HIS A 110 21.44 4.74 3.20
N LYS A 111 20.86 4.71 1.99
CA LYS A 111 21.32 5.50 0.84
C LYS A 111 20.60 6.84 0.78
N SER A 112 21.26 7.82 0.17
CA SER A 112 20.73 9.13 -0.17
C SER A 112 20.46 9.20 -1.68
N PRO A 113 19.20 9.25 -2.14
CA PRO A 113 18.88 9.28 -3.57
C PRO A 113 19.43 10.49 -4.34
N SER A 114 19.85 11.56 -3.64
CA SER A 114 20.46 12.74 -4.27
C SER A 114 21.94 12.54 -4.62
N THR A 115 22.60 11.57 -4.01
CA THR A 115 24.06 11.36 -4.15
C THR A 115 24.42 9.94 -4.56
N ASP A 116 23.61 8.95 -4.17
CA ASP A 116 23.90 7.55 -4.39
C ASP A 116 23.16 6.99 -5.61
N ALA A 117 23.82 6.06 -6.31
CA ALA A 117 23.17 5.27 -7.35
C ALA A 117 22.07 4.36 -6.77
N PRO A 118 20.99 4.11 -7.55
CA PRO A 118 19.92 3.20 -7.15
C PRO A 118 20.45 1.78 -6.97
N CYS A 119 19.88 1.05 -6.01
CA CYS A 119 20.24 -0.36 -5.79
C CYS A 119 19.46 -1.31 -6.70
N MET A 120 18.31 -0.87 -7.22
CA MET A 120 17.45 -1.70 -8.07
C MET A 120 16.59 -0.83 -8.97
N SER A 121 16.37 -1.26 -10.21
CA SER A 121 15.39 -0.66 -11.13
C SER A 121 14.81 -1.75 -12.01
N PHE A 122 13.49 -1.79 -12.16
CA PHE A 122 12.80 -2.80 -12.97
C PHE A 122 11.42 -2.33 -13.43
N GLU A 123 10.93 -2.93 -14.51
CA GLU A 123 9.59 -2.71 -15.02
C GLU A 123 8.60 -3.66 -14.32
N GLN A 124 7.51 -3.10 -13.79
CA GLN A 124 6.34 -3.86 -13.34
C GLN A 124 5.30 -3.89 -14.46
N ARG A 125 4.79 -5.10 -14.74
CA ARG A 125 3.73 -5.40 -15.71
C ARG A 125 2.45 -5.84 -15.01
N SER A 126 1.32 -5.75 -15.71
CA SER A 126 0.00 -6.21 -15.22
C SER A 126 0.06 -7.62 -14.62
N GLY A 127 -0.60 -7.82 -13.49
CA GLY A 127 -0.59 -9.05 -12.70
C GLY A 127 0.57 -9.17 -11.71
N GLN A 128 1.61 -8.34 -11.82
CA GLN A 128 2.75 -8.41 -10.90
C GLN A 128 2.50 -7.62 -9.62
N ILE A 129 3.11 -8.10 -8.54
CA ILE A 129 3.12 -7.49 -7.21
C ILE A 129 4.53 -7.00 -6.92
N VAL A 130 4.62 -5.76 -6.43
CA VAL A 130 5.87 -5.20 -5.91
C VAL A 130 5.73 -5.06 -4.40
N TRP A 131 6.70 -5.60 -3.67
CA TRP A 131 6.90 -5.35 -2.25
C TRP A 131 7.88 -4.19 -2.05
N ILE A 132 7.50 -3.24 -1.22
CA ILE A 132 8.28 -2.06 -0.86
C ILE A 132 8.64 -2.19 0.63
N PRO A 133 9.90 -2.46 0.97
CA PRO A 133 10.31 -2.59 2.37
C PRO A 133 10.28 -1.24 3.10
N GLU A 134 10.25 -1.32 4.43
CA GLU A 134 10.18 -0.14 5.31
C GLU A 134 11.37 0.78 5.12
N ASP A 135 11.10 2.08 5.07
CA ASP A 135 12.11 3.13 4.90
C ASP A 135 12.89 3.05 3.58
N TRP A 136 12.46 2.27 2.58
CA TRP A 136 13.10 2.27 1.27
C TRP A 136 12.65 3.47 0.44
N TRP A 137 13.65 4.17 -0.11
CA TRP A 137 13.39 5.24 -1.07
C TRP A 137 12.99 4.64 -2.40
N HIS A 138 11.99 5.22 -3.03
CA HIS A 138 11.55 4.77 -4.34
C HIS A 138 10.90 5.89 -5.16
N CYS A 139 10.96 5.72 -6.48
CA CYS A 139 10.18 6.51 -7.44
C CYS A 139 9.57 5.59 -8.49
N VAL A 140 8.55 6.10 -9.17
CA VAL A 140 7.78 5.35 -10.16
C VAL A 140 7.56 6.21 -11.39
N THR A 141 7.80 5.67 -12.57
CA THR A 141 7.46 6.30 -13.85
C THR A 141 6.48 5.40 -14.61
N TYR A 142 5.39 5.98 -15.11
CA TYR A 142 4.36 5.24 -15.84
C TYR A 142 4.68 5.24 -17.33
N HIS A 143 4.85 4.05 -17.92
CA HIS A 143 5.06 3.90 -19.36
C HIS A 143 3.74 3.82 -20.11
N GLU A 144 2.73 3.19 -19.50
CA GLU A 144 1.36 3.11 -20.01
C GLU A 144 0.37 3.66 -18.97
N PRO A 145 -0.84 4.09 -19.40
CA PRO A 145 -1.92 4.37 -18.46
C PRO A 145 -2.15 3.16 -17.57
N SER A 146 -1.99 3.34 -16.26
CA SER A 146 -1.92 2.23 -15.33
C SER A 146 -2.93 2.37 -14.19
N LEU A 147 -3.46 1.22 -13.77
CA LEU A 147 -4.30 1.08 -12.58
C LEU A 147 -3.66 0.07 -11.64
N CYS A 148 -3.44 0.47 -10.39
CA CYS A 148 -2.91 -0.43 -9.37
C CYS A 148 -3.63 -0.28 -8.04
N ILE A 149 -3.52 -1.32 -7.21
CA ILE A 149 -3.95 -1.32 -5.82
C ILE A 149 -2.70 -1.34 -4.95
N SER A 150 -2.64 -0.46 -3.96
CA SER A 150 -1.51 -0.38 -3.04
C SER A 150 -1.99 -0.37 -1.61
N LYS A 151 -1.26 -1.01 -0.69
CA LYS A 151 -1.55 -0.95 0.75
C LYS A 151 -0.28 -0.70 1.55
N ASN A 152 -0.33 0.25 2.48
CA ASN A 152 0.74 0.43 3.47
C ASN A 152 0.48 -0.51 4.65
N LEU A 153 1.57 -1.05 5.18
CA LEU A 153 1.57 -2.03 6.24
C LEU A 153 2.38 -1.51 7.42
N VAL A 154 1.75 -1.52 8.59
CA VAL A 154 2.46 -1.40 9.86
C VAL A 154 2.83 -2.81 10.28
N LEU A 155 4.11 -3.13 10.18
CA LEU A 155 4.60 -4.45 10.55
C LEU A 155 4.94 -4.48 12.03
N ARG A 156 4.91 -5.68 12.62
CA ARG A 156 5.15 -5.84 14.05
C ARG A 156 6.49 -5.27 14.48
N ARG A 157 7.55 -5.58 13.71
CA ARG A 157 8.90 -5.07 13.94
C ARG A 157 9.04 -3.55 13.81
N THR A 158 8.15 -2.88 13.06
CA THR A 158 8.18 -1.42 12.87
C THR A 158 7.14 -0.66 13.67
N LEU A 159 6.26 -1.35 14.41
CA LEU A 159 5.19 -0.74 15.20
C LEU A 159 5.71 0.38 16.13
N SER A 160 6.78 0.14 16.88
CA SER A 160 7.35 1.14 17.79
C SER A 160 7.86 2.38 17.06
N SER A 161 8.58 2.20 15.95
CA SER A 161 9.11 3.31 15.14
C SER A 161 8.00 4.09 14.45
N VAL A 162 7.00 3.40 13.90
CA VAL A 162 5.82 4.03 13.28
C VAL A 162 5.06 4.84 14.34
N ARG A 163 4.83 4.29 15.54
CA ARG A 163 4.18 5.01 16.65
C ARG A 163 4.92 6.30 17.01
N MET A 164 6.24 6.23 17.14
CA MET A 164 7.06 7.40 17.42
C MET A 164 6.92 8.49 16.34
N ARG A 165 6.90 8.09 15.06
CA ARG A 165 6.76 9.04 13.93
C ARG A 165 5.36 9.60 13.77
N VAL A 166 4.32 8.80 14.05
CA VAL A 166 2.93 9.24 14.09
C VAL A 166 2.70 10.20 15.27
N GLY A 167 3.43 9.98 16.37
CA GLY A 167 3.34 10.74 17.60
C GLY A 167 2.03 10.50 18.37
N GLU A 168 1.98 11.04 19.58
CA GLU A 168 0.80 10.98 20.45
C GLU A 168 -0.24 12.03 20.02
N THR A 169 -0.96 11.72 18.94
CA THR A 169 -2.05 12.57 18.43
C THR A 169 -3.42 12.00 18.80
N LYS A 170 -4.48 12.82 18.78
CA LYS A 170 -5.88 12.35 18.85
C LYS A 170 -6.40 11.83 17.50
N SER A 171 -5.51 11.42 16.58
CA SER A 171 -5.92 10.81 15.32
C SER A 171 -6.45 9.39 15.54
N ALA A 172 -7.31 8.91 14.63
CA ALA A 172 -7.75 7.53 14.65
C ALA A 172 -6.55 6.56 14.57
N LEU A 173 -5.56 6.85 13.71
CA LEU A 173 -4.35 6.03 13.58
C LEU A 173 -3.57 5.90 14.90
N SER A 174 -3.29 7.03 15.56
CA SER A 174 -2.55 7.05 16.83
C SER A 174 -3.24 6.19 17.90
N ARG A 175 -4.56 6.29 18.03
CA ARG A 175 -5.34 5.45 18.95
C ARG A 175 -5.26 3.97 18.62
N HIS A 176 -5.39 3.60 17.34
CA HIS A 176 -5.32 2.20 16.91
C HIS A 176 -3.92 1.62 17.15
N LEU A 177 -2.86 2.34 16.82
CA LEU A 177 -1.49 1.88 17.07
C LEU A 177 -1.20 1.72 18.57
N ALA A 178 -1.75 2.60 19.42
CA ALA A 178 -1.64 2.46 20.87
C ALA A 178 -2.38 1.21 21.37
N ALA A 179 -3.59 0.94 20.88
CA ALA A 179 -4.37 -0.25 21.25
C ALA A 179 -3.64 -1.55 20.86
N VAL A 180 -3.14 -1.64 19.62
CA VAL A 180 -2.36 -2.80 19.14
C VAL A 180 -1.11 -3.03 19.99
N ALA A 181 -0.40 -1.97 20.39
CA ALA A 181 0.82 -2.11 21.19
C ALA A 181 0.57 -2.59 22.63
N THR A 182 -0.66 -2.45 23.13
CA THR A 182 -1.06 -2.98 24.45
C THR A 182 -1.49 -4.44 24.41
N LEU A 183 -1.70 -5.01 23.23
CA LEU A 183 -1.95 -6.45 23.11
C LEU A 183 -0.65 -7.21 23.33
N ASN A 184 -0.70 -8.29 24.11
CA ASN A 184 0.38 -9.26 24.18
C ASN A 184 0.49 -9.97 22.83
N LEU A 185 1.22 -9.34 21.91
CA LEU A 185 1.48 -9.82 20.56
C LEU A 185 2.12 -11.23 20.56
N CYS A 186 2.69 -11.71 21.68
CA CYS A 186 3.21 -13.07 21.83
C CYS A 186 2.14 -14.18 21.84
N GLU A 187 0.85 -13.88 22.04
CA GLU A 187 -0.21 -14.90 22.08
C GLU A 187 -0.87 -15.16 20.72
N ILE A 188 -0.50 -14.39 19.69
CA ILE A 188 -1.04 -14.54 18.33
C ILE A 188 -0.04 -15.35 17.51
N GLY A 189 -0.09 -16.66 17.70
CA GLY A 189 0.55 -17.63 16.79
C GLY A 189 -0.15 -17.63 15.41
N PRO A 190 0.48 -18.22 14.38
CA PRO A 190 -0.17 -18.39 13.08
C PRO A 190 -1.44 -19.22 13.29
N HIS A 191 -2.57 -18.68 12.89
CA HIS A 191 -3.91 -19.26 12.89
C HIS A 191 -4.00 -20.75 13.26
N ALA A 192 -4.67 -21.04 14.39
CA ALA A 192 -5.45 -22.26 14.50
C ALA A 192 -6.49 -22.22 13.37
N VAL A 193 -6.24 -23.02 12.34
CA VAL A 193 -7.21 -23.38 11.32
C VAL A 193 -8.03 -24.52 11.91
N ASP A 194 -9.26 -24.23 12.30
CA ASP A 194 -10.33 -25.24 12.37
C ASP A 194 -11.18 -25.12 11.10
#